data_AF-A0A0B5HV59-F1
#
_entry.id   AF-A0A0B5HV59-F1
#
_cell.length_a   1.000
_cell.length_b   1.000
_cell.length_c   1.000
_cell.angle_alpha   90.00
_cell.angle_beta   90.00
_cell.angle_gamma   90.00
#
_symmetry.space_group_name_H-M   'P 1'
#
loop_
_entity.id
_entity.type
_entity.pdbx_description
1 polymer ?
#
loop_
_entity_poly.entity_id
_entity_poly.type
_entity_poly.pdbx_seq_one_letter_code
_entity_poly.pdbx_strand_id
1 'polypeptide(L)'
;MNPYIWFQHKVLQLNKNFRGDFLKILESNTIVLVLSFLLLGTTAFNIFLQGEISSELSSQKAQLSTVGLVSATTPVTGTQGSQVQGSPVISFEEFLPKGVPPVYGQELGVSFDKPVESLAVLSALDGDLYPNGKMKFSQLSEQNKQDYIKIGMSIACEYCCGATSLIAPNGQPACGCAHSAAMRGLAMYLLENHRSELTNEQILEQLTLWKTMFFPKQMYEEAVQLQAAGSGLTPSVIDQVPDMVGGC
;
A
#
# COMPACT_ATOMS: atom_id res chain seq x y z
N MET A 1 33.95 47.38 -2.98
CA MET A 1 34.10 46.07 -3.65
C MET A 1 32.77 45.35 -3.54
N ASN A 2 32.19 44.87 -4.65
CA ASN A 2 30.86 44.24 -4.64
C ASN A 2 30.94 42.83 -4.02
N PRO A 3 30.24 42.53 -2.91
CA PRO A 3 30.31 41.24 -2.22
C PRO A 3 29.86 40.06 -3.09
N TYR A 4 29.03 40.32 -4.10
CA TYR A 4 28.54 39.29 -5.04
C TYR A 4 29.65 38.78 -5.96
N ILE A 5 30.56 39.66 -6.40
CA ILE A 5 31.68 39.31 -7.29
C ILE A 5 32.73 38.49 -6.52
N TRP A 6 32.97 38.82 -5.24
CA TRP A 6 33.88 38.06 -4.39
C TRP A 6 33.40 36.62 -4.12
N PHE A 7 32.09 36.44 -3.90
CA PHE A 7 31.50 35.12 -3.67
C PHE A 7 31.59 34.21 -4.91
N GLN A 8 31.20 34.73 -6.09
CA GLN A 8 31.26 33.97 -7.35
C GLN A 8 32.68 33.51 -7.69
N HIS A 9 33.68 34.37 -7.47
CA HIS A 9 35.07 34.00 -7.71
C HIS A 9 35.57 32.92 -6.74
N LYS A 10 35.11 32.95 -5.47
CA LYS A 10 35.48 31.95 -4.47
C LYS A 10 34.84 30.58 -4.74
N VAL A 11 33.58 30.54 -5.19
CA VAL A 11 32.89 29.31 -5.60
C VAL A 11 33.57 28.67 -6.82
N LEU A 12 33.97 29.47 -7.81
CA LEU A 12 34.66 28.95 -9.00
C LEU A 12 36.05 28.37 -8.68
N GLN A 13 36.79 28.99 -7.76
CA GLN A 13 38.10 28.50 -7.31
C GLN A 13 37.96 27.19 -6.51
N LEU A 14 36.96 27.09 -5.62
CA LEU A 14 36.68 25.87 -4.86
C LEU A 14 36.29 24.69 -5.77
N ASN A 15 35.47 24.94 -6.79
CA ASN A 15 35.05 23.90 -7.74
C ASN A 15 36.23 23.35 -8.57
N LYS A 16 37.16 24.22 -9.01
CA LYS A 16 38.34 23.78 -9.77
C LYS A 16 39.29 22.90 -8.95
N ASN A 17 39.56 23.28 -7.71
CA ASN A 17 40.46 22.52 -6.83
C ASN A 17 39.86 21.17 -6.43
N PHE A 18 38.56 21.15 -6.12
CA PHE A 18 37.86 19.91 -5.78
C PHE A 18 37.88 18.90 -6.94
N ARG A 19 37.67 19.37 -8.18
CA ARG A 19 37.62 18.49 -9.35
C ARG A 19 38.98 17.88 -9.70
N GLY A 20 40.08 18.60 -9.47
CA GLY A 20 41.43 18.08 -9.73
C GLY A 20 41.85 16.99 -8.75
N ASP A 21 41.60 17.20 -7.45
CA ASP A 21 41.95 16.23 -6.42
C ASP A 21 41.05 15.00 -6.46
N PHE A 22 39.75 15.18 -6.77
CA PHE A 22 38.81 14.07 -6.94
C PHE A 22 39.18 13.13 -8.10
N LEU A 23 39.67 13.68 -9.23
CA LEU A 23 40.09 12.86 -10.37
C LEU A 23 41.34 12.03 -10.07
N LYS A 24 42.31 12.58 -9.31
CA LYS A 24 43.51 11.82 -8.88
C LYS A 24 43.16 10.68 -7.92
N ILE A 25 42.13 10.88 -7.09
CA ILE A 25 41.60 9.83 -6.20
C ILE A 25 40.97 8.70 -7.02
N LEU A 26 40.27 9.02 -8.12
CA LEU A 26 39.66 8.02 -9.01
C LEU A 26 40.67 7.27 -9.90
N GLU A 27 41.86 7.83 -10.15
CA GLU A 27 42.95 7.13 -10.87
C GLU A 27 43.66 6.08 -9.99
N SER A 28 43.39 6.05 -8.68
CA SER A 28 43.92 4.99 -7.81
C SER A 28 43.18 3.68 -8.04
N ASN A 29 43.86 2.70 -8.66
CA ASN A 29 43.34 1.34 -8.87
C ASN A 29 42.79 0.72 -7.58
N THR A 30 43.38 1.03 -6.43
CA THR A 30 42.92 0.55 -5.11
C THR A 30 41.52 1.07 -4.77
N ILE A 31 41.25 2.35 -5.05
CA ILE A 31 39.96 2.98 -4.75
C ILE A 31 38.87 2.45 -5.69
N VAL A 32 39.20 2.28 -6.97
CA VAL A 32 38.28 1.67 -7.95
C VAL A 32 37.91 0.25 -7.53
N LEU A 33 38.87 -0.55 -7.05
CA LEU A 33 38.61 -1.89 -6.55
C LEU A 33 37.72 -1.89 -5.30
N VAL A 34 38.01 -1.04 -4.32
CA VAL A 34 37.18 -0.93 -3.10
C VAL A 34 35.75 -0.52 -3.44
N LEU A 35 35.56 0.47 -4.31
CA LEU A 35 34.23 0.90 -4.74
C LEU A 35 33.50 -0.20 -5.53
N SER A 36 34.22 -0.98 -6.35
CA SER A 36 33.64 -2.11 -7.08
C SER A 36 33.18 -3.23 -6.15
N PHE A 37 33.98 -3.58 -5.13
CA PHE A 37 33.59 -4.56 -4.12
C PHE A 37 32.41 -4.08 -3.28
N LEU A 38 32.37 -2.79 -2.93
CA LEU A 38 31.26 -2.21 -2.18
C LEU A 38 29.97 -2.23 -3.01
N LEU A 39 30.04 -1.88 -4.30
CA LEU A 39 28.91 -1.98 -5.22
C LEU A 39 28.44 -3.43 -5.36
N LEU A 40 29.34 -4.39 -5.61
CA LEU A 40 29.00 -5.80 -5.71
C LEU A 40 28.36 -6.33 -4.42
N GLY A 41 28.92 -5.96 -3.27
CA GLY A 41 28.36 -6.30 -1.95
C GLY A 41 26.94 -5.78 -1.77
N THR A 42 26.67 -4.52 -2.12
CA THR A 42 25.30 -3.96 -2.05
C THR A 42 24.32 -4.65 -3.00
N THR A 43 24.75 -5.00 -4.22
CA THR A 43 23.89 -5.73 -5.16
C THR A 43 23.59 -7.15 -4.70
N ALA A 44 24.59 -7.87 -4.18
CA ALA A 44 24.39 -9.22 -3.65
C ALA A 44 23.49 -9.21 -2.41
N PHE A 45 23.65 -8.22 -1.53
CA PHE A 45 22.78 -8.04 -0.37
C PHE A 45 21.33 -7.71 -0.78
N ASN A 46 21.13 -6.85 -1.78
CA ASN A 46 19.79 -6.56 -2.30
C ASN A 46 19.13 -7.80 -2.92
N ILE A 47 19.87 -8.62 -3.68
CA ILE A 47 19.36 -9.89 -4.23
C ILE A 47 18.99 -10.86 -3.11
N PHE A 48 19.83 -10.97 -2.08
CA PHE A 48 19.56 -11.82 -0.92
C PHE A 48 18.28 -11.40 -0.17
N LEU A 49 18.12 -10.09 0.10
CA LEU A 49 16.91 -9.56 0.71
C LEU A 49 15.65 -9.84 -0.15
N GLN A 50 15.76 -9.73 -1.47
CA GLN A 50 14.65 -10.09 -2.36
C GLN A 50 14.31 -11.59 -2.32
N GLY A 51 15.32 -12.45 -2.16
CA GLY A 51 15.13 -13.90 -2.02
C GLY A 51 14.32 -14.28 -0.77
N GLU A 52 14.66 -13.71 0.38
CA GLU A 52 13.96 -13.98 1.65
C GLU A 52 12.52 -13.43 1.63
N ILE A 53 12.30 -12.26 1.05
CA ILE A 53 10.95 -11.69 0.92
C ILE A 53 10.08 -12.54 -0.02
N SER A 54 10.67 -13.12 -1.08
CA SER A 54 9.93 -13.94 -2.04
C SER A 54 9.49 -15.30 -1.50
N SER A 55 10.25 -15.89 -0.57
CA SER A 55 9.91 -17.17 0.06
C SER A 55 8.71 -17.01 1.01
N GLU A 56 8.68 -15.95 1.82
CA GLU A 56 7.57 -15.64 2.71
C GLU A 56 6.28 -15.36 1.92
N LEU A 57 6.37 -14.56 0.84
CA LEU A 57 5.21 -14.23 0.00
C LEU A 57 4.64 -15.47 -0.72
N SER A 58 5.48 -16.42 -1.12
CA SER A 58 5.02 -17.68 -1.72
C SER A 58 4.25 -18.57 -0.74
N SER A 59 4.62 -18.53 0.55
CA SER A 59 3.92 -19.25 1.61
C SER A 59 2.57 -18.62 1.95
N GLN A 60 2.47 -17.28 1.88
CA GLN A 60 1.22 -16.56 2.10
C GLN A 60 0.22 -16.76 0.93
N LYS A 61 0.71 -16.84 -0.31
CA LYS A 61 -0.10 -17.16 -1.50
C LYS A 61 -0.67 -18.58 -1.45
N ALA A 62 0.06 -19.54 -0.86
CA ALA A 62 -0.43 -20.89 -0.62
C ALA A 62 -1.55 -20.93 0.44
N GLN A 63 -1.50 -20.06 1.45
CA GLN A 63 -2.55 -19.97 2.46
C GLN A 63 -3.79 -19.23 1.95
N LEU A 64 -3.64 -18.18 1.14
CA LEU A 64 -4.77 -17.46 0.54
C LEU A 64 -5.58 -18.32 -0.44
N SER A 65 -4.94 -19.30 -1.08
CA SER A 65 -5.62 -20.30 -1.92
C SER A 65 -6.47 -21.30 -1.13
N THR A 66 -6.32 -21.35 0.20
CA THR A 66 -7.03 -22.30 1.08
C THR A 66 -8.18 -21.65 1.86
N VAL A 67 -8.20 -20.32 1.99
CA VAL A 67 -9.24 -19.58 2.76
C VAL A 67 -10.49 -19.27 1.92
N GLY A 68 -10.47 -19.48 0.60
CA GLY A 68 -11.60 -19.21 -0.30
C GLY A 68 -12.73 -20.25 -0.34
N LEU A 69 -12.75 -21.27 0.51
CA LEU A 69 -13.77 -22.34 0.49
C LEU A 69 -14.27 -22.66 1.91
N VAL A 70 -14.84 -21.66 2.60
CA VAL A 70 -15.77 -21.96 3.70
C VAL A 70 -17.14 -22.23 3.06
N SER A 71 -17.33 -23.49 2.68
CA SER A 71 -18.60 -24.05 2.21
C SER A 71 -19.74 -23.77 3.18
N ALA A 72 -20.75 -23.06 2.70
CA ALA A 72 -22.09 -23.17 3.25
C ALA A 72 -22.62 -24.59 2.95
N THR A 73 -22.72 -25.42 3.98
CA THR A 73 -23.25 -26.77 3.93
C THR A 73 -24.77 -26.75 3.75
N THR A 74 -25.24 -27.00 2.54
CA THR A 74 -26.56 -27.62 2.29
C THR A 74 -26.38 -28.87 1.44
N PRO A 75 -26.91 -30.04 1.86
CA PRO A 75 -26.81 -31.25 1.07
C PRO A 75 -27.95 -31.26 0.04
N VAL A 76 -27.60 -31.26 -1.26
CA VAL A 76 -28.53 -31.68 -2.32
C VAL A 76 -27.89 -32.82 -3.09
N THR A 77 -28.54 -33.97 -2.95
CA THR A 77 -28.32 -35.21 -3.69
C THR A 77 -28.67 -35.03 -5.17
N GLY A 78 -27.78 -35.39 -6.11
CA GLY A 78 -28.17 -35.61 -7.50
C GLY A 78 -27.08 -35.51 -8.58
N THR A 79 -26.48 -36.66 -8.92
CA THR A 79 -26.23 -37.20 -10.28
C THR A 79 -25.43 -36.42 -11.34
N GLN A 80 -24.23 -36.95 -11.61
CA GLN A 80 -23.46 -37.13 -12.87
C GLN A 80 -23.51 -36.05 -14.00
N GLY A 81 -22.30 -35.58 -14.35
CA GLY A 81 -21.99 -34.99 -15.65
C GLY A 81 -20.84 -33.99 -15.62
N SER A 82 -19.60 -34.46 -15.41
CA SER A 82 -18.41 -33.60 -15.49
C SER A 82 -18.17 -33.11 -16.92
N GLN A 83 -18.71 -31.95 -17.23
CA GLN A 83 -18.02 -30.99 -18.09
C GLN A 83 -17.17 -30.09 -17.20
N VAL A 84 -15.93 -29.87 -17.60
CA VAL A 84 -15.04 -28.88 -16.99
C VAL A 84 -15.63 -27.49 -17.29
N GLN A 85 -16.56 -27.06 -16.43
CA GLN A 85 -17.03 -25.69 -16.38
C GLN A 85 -15.86 -24.84 -15.89
N GLY A 86 -15.43 -23.89 -16.71
CA GLY A 86 -14.41 -22.91 -16.35
C GLY A 86 -14.75 -22.29 -15.00
N SER A 87 -13.72 -22.10 -14.17
CA SER A 87 -13.86 -21.46 -12.86
C SER A 87 -14.75 -20.22 -13.00
N PRO A 88 -15.84 -20.11 -12.21
CA PRO A 88 -16.70 -18.95 -12.29
C PRO A 88 -15.88 -17.71 -11.95
N VAL A 89 -15.86 -16.74 -12.87
CA VAL A 89 -15.35 -15.40 -12.60
C VAL A 89 -16.15 -14.85 -11.43
N ILE A 90 -15.48 -14.34 -10.40
CA ILE A 90 -16.16 -13.74 -9.24
C ILE A 90 -17.09 -12.61 -9.72
N SER A 91 -18.34 -12.61 -9.27
CA SER A 91 -19.26 -11.52 -9.62
C SER A 91 -18.83 -10.22 -8.93
N PHE A 92 -19.03 -9.08 -9.58
CA PHE A 92 -18.64 -7.78 -9.01
C PHE A 92 -19.37 -7.51 -7.68
N GLU A 93 -20.66 -7.85 -7.60
CA GLU A 93 -21.47 -7.67 -6.40
C GLU A 93 -21.03 -8.57 -5.23
N GLU A 94 -20.41 -9.72 -5.51
CA GLU A 94 -19.84 -10.62 -4.50
C GLU A 94 -18.44 -10.17 -4.06
N PHE A 95 -17.72 -9.49 -4.96
CA PHE A 95 -16.39 -8.95 -4.68
C PHE A 95 -16.42 -7.77 -3.68
N LEU A 96 -17.47 -6.95 -3.70
CA LEU A 96 -17.56 -5.79 -2.81
C LEU A 96 -17.87 -6.19 -1.36
N PRO A 97 -17.13 -5.65 -0.37
CA PRO A 97 -17.50 -5.80 1.03
C PRO A 97 -18.83 -5.08 1.31
N LYS A 98 -19.59 -5.61 2.27
CA LYS A 98 -20.96 -5.15 2.58
C LYS A 98 -21.15 -4.98 4.07
N GLY A 99 -22.11 -4.14 4.45
CA GLY A 99 -22.50 -3.96 5.85
C GLY A 99 -21.52 -3.12 6.67
N VAL A 100 -21.70 -3.19 7.99
CA VAL A 100 -20.96 -2.42 8.98
C VAL A 100 -19.74 -3.23 9.43
N PRO A 101 -18.50 -2.66 9.38
CA PRO A 101 -17.32 -3.33 9.92
C PRO A 101 -17.53 -3.74 11.39
N PRO A 102 -17.27 -5.00 11.76
CA PRO A 102 -17.68 -5.53 13.06
C PRO A 102 -16.94 -4.91 14.25
N VAL A 103 -15.67 -4.50 14.07
CA VAL A 103 -14.81 -4.01 15.15
C VAL A 103 -15.03 -2.52 15.43
N TYR A 104 -15.02 -1.69 14.38
CA TYR A 104 -15.04 -0.23 14.52
C TYR A 104 -16.22 0.45 13.82
N GLY A 105 -16.99 -0.29 13.02
CA GLY A 105 -17.99 0.28 12.13
C GLY A 105 -19.10 1.00 12.88
N GLN A 106 -19.59 0.39 13.97
CA GLN A 106 -20.61 1.01 14.83
C GLN A 106 -20.05 2.21 15.60
N GLU A 107 -18.82 2.13 16.10
CA GLU A 107 -18.17 3.18 16.88
C GLU A 107 -17.95 4.44 16.06
N LEU A 108 -17.50 4.28 14.82
CA LEU A 108 -17.24 5.37 13.90
C LEU A 108 -18.49 5.80 13.13
N GLY A 109 -19.54 4.99 13.10
CA GLY A 109 -20.74 5.25 12.29
C GLY A 109 -20.48 5.10 10.78
N VAL A 110 -19.66 4.13 10.39
CA VAL A 110 -19.27 3.85 9.00
C VAL A 110 -19.83 2.51 8.51
N SER A 111 -20.08 2.42 7.20
CA SER A 111 -20.59 1.21 6.56
C SER A 111 -20.04 1.11 5.14
N PHE A 112 -19.71 -0.11 4.70
CA PHE A 112 -19.35 -0.38 3.32
C PHE A 112 -20.54 -0.11 2.37
N ASP A 113 -21.78 -0.15 2.86
CA ASP A 113 -22.96 0.20 2.05
C ASP A 113 -23.11 1.72 1.81
N LYS A 114 -22.30 2.54 2.51
CA LYS A 114 -22.33 4.01 2.44
C LYS A 114 -20.91 4.57 2.27
N PRO A 115 -20.22 4.26 1.16
CA PRO A 115 -18.80 4.54 1.01
C PRO A 115 -18.47 6.03 0.93
N VAL A 116 -19.36 6.87 0.36
CA VAL A 116 -19.16 8.32 0.28
C VAL A 116 -19.23 8.96 1.66
N GLU A 117 -20.26 8.62 2.43
CA GLU A 117 -20.45 9.14 3.79
C GLU A 117 -19.34 8.64 4.72
N SER A 118 -18.97 7.37 4.58
CA SER A 118 -17.89 6.77 5.37
C SER A 118 -16.53 7.40 5.03
N LEU A 119 -16.27 7.75 3.76
CA LEU A 119 -15.05 8.46 3.37
C LEU A 119 -14.92 9.79 4.13
N ALA A 120 -16.01 10.56 4.27
CA ALA A 120 -16.00 11.81 5.00
C ALA A 120 -15.65 11.61 6.49
N VAL A 121 -16.23 10.58 7.12
CA VAL A 121 -15.95 10.24 8.52
C VAL A 121 -14.51 9.77 8.73
N LEU A 122 -14.05 8.83 7.90
CA LEU A 122 -12.73 8.23 8.04
C LEU A 122 -11.62 9.22 7.72
N SER A 123 -11.79 10.04 6.67
CA SER A 123 -10.81 11.05 6.30
C SER A 123 -10.65 12.11 7.40
N ALA A 124 -11.73 12.47 8.10
CA ALA A 124 -11.69 13.36 9.25
C ALA A 124 -10.97 12.78 10.48
N LEU A 125 -10.59 11.50 10.48
CA LEU A 125 -9.70 10.95 11.51
C LEU A 125 -8.26 11.45 11.33
N ASP A 126 -7.82 11.74 10.11
CA ASP A 126 -6.45 12.13 9.82
C ASP A 126 -6.18 13.61 10.12
N GLY A 127 -5.54 13.85 11.26
CA GLY A 127 -5.09 15.14 11.74
C GLY A 127 -3.75 15.62 11.17
N ASP A 128 -3.05 14.80 10.39
CA ASP A 128 -1.83 15.20 9.67
C ASP A 128 -2.20 15.89 8.35
N LEU A 129 -3.32 15.51 7.72
CA LEU A 129 -3.87 16.23 6.56
C LEU A 129 -4.87 17.32 6.96
N TYR A 130 -5.81 17.02 7.86
CA TYR A 130 -6.86 17.96 8.24
C TYR A 130 -6.56 18.63 9.59
N PRO A 131 -6.57 19.97 9.69
CA PRO A 131 -6.25 20.66 10.95
C PRO A 131 -7.12 20.25 12.15
N ASN A 132 -8.38 19.88 11.89
CA ASN A 132 -9.35 19.44 12.89
C ASN A 132 -9.47 17.90 12.99
N GLY A 133 -8.56 17.15 12.36
CA GLY A 133 -8.57 15.70 12.41
C GLY A 133 -8.22 15.16 13.80
N LYS A 134 -8.71 13.96 14.10
CA LYS A 134 -8.70 13.41 15.46
C LYS A 134 -7.37 12.77 15.88
N MET A 135 -6.60 12.27 14.91
CA MET A 135 -5.41 11.45 15.13
C MET A 135 -4.23 12.04 14.38
N LYS A 136 -3.04 12.12 15.01
CA LYS A 136 -1.81 12.53 14.34
C LYS A 136 -0.73 11.49 14.52
N PHE A 137 0.08 11.25 13.49
CA PHE A 137 1.22 10.35 13.57
C PHE A 137 2.15 10.70 14.74
N SER A 138 2.35 12.00 14.99
CA SER A 138 3.18 12.50 16.09
C SER A 138 2.70 12.06 17.49
N GLN A 139 1.40 11.79 17.65
CA GLN A 139 0.76 11.45 18.92
C GLN A 139 0.75 9.94 19.22
N LEU A 140 1.03 9.10 18.23
CA LEU A 140 1.10 7.65 18.41
C LEU A 140 2.25 7.26 19.36
N SER A 141 2.05 6.16 20.09
CA SER A 141 3.14 5.50 20.83
C SER A 141 4.26 5.06 19.88
N GLU A 142 5.48 4.87 20.39
CA GLU A 142 6.62 4.48 19.54
C GLU A 142 6.38 3.16 18.80
N GLN A 143 5.79 2.17 19.48
CA GLN A 143 5.42 0.90 18.86
C GLN A 143 4.37 1.11 17.75
N ASN A 144 3.33 1.90 18.01
CA ASN A 144 2.28 2.18 17.04
C ASN A 144 2.81 2.99 15.84
N LYS A 145 3.81 3.86 16.01
CA LYS A 145 4.48 4.53 14.89
C LYS A 145 5.17 3.53 13.97
N GLN A 146 5.88 2.56 14.52
CA GLN A 146 6.56 1.54 13.72
C GLN A 146 5.55 0.66 12.98
N ASP A 147 4.48 0.25 13.65
CA ASP A 147 3.43 -0.57 13.05
C ASP A 147 2.65 0.20 11.98
N TYR A 148 2.34 1.47 12.22
CA TYR A 148 1.76 2.37 11.22
C TYR A 148 2.65 2.50 9.98
N ILE A 149 3.96 2.68 10.18
CA ILE A 149 4.92 2.73 9.06
C ILE A 149 4.90 1.42 8.27
N LYS A 150 4.95 0.27 8.93
CA LYS A 150 4.89 -1.05 8.25
C LYS A 150 3.61 -1.22 7.45
N ILE A 151 2.45 -0.94 8.05
CA ILE A 151 1.15 -1.07 7.39
C ILE A 151 1.05 -0.12 6.20
N GLY A 152 1.36 1.16 6.38
CA GLY A 152 1.22 2.17 5.34
C GLY A 152 2.22 2.02 4.19
N MET A 153 3.39 1.41 4.44
CA MET A 153 4.34 1.03 3.39
C MET A 153 3.92 -0.24 2.63
N SER A 154 2.99 -1.03 3.17
CA SER A 154 2.53 -2.30 2.60
C SER A 154 1.28 -2.17 1.71
N ILE A 155 0.70 -0.96 1.60
CA ILE A 155 -0.46 -0.70 0.74
C ILE A 155 -0.18 0.49 -0.19
N ALA A 156 -0.39 0.29 -1.49
CA ALA A 156 -0.22 1.31 -2.50
C ALA A 156 -1.41 2.29 -2.56
N CYS A 157 -1.13 3.53 -2.99
CA CYS A 157 -2.09 4.62 -3.22
C CYS A 157 -2.00 5.13 -4.67
N GLU A 158 -2.04 4.19 -5.59
CA GLU A 158 -1.64 4.29 -6.99
C GLU A 158 -2.76 4.88 -7.89
N TYR A 159 -4.03 4.69 -7.53
CA TYR A 159 -5.14 4.98 -8.44
C TYR A 159 -5.49 6.47 -8.57
N CYS A 160 -5.23 7.29 -7.54
CA CYS A 160 -5.57 8.72 -7.56
C CYS A 160 -4.37 9.61 -7.92
N CYS A 161 -3.24 9.41 -7.24
CA CYS A 161 -2.05 10.27 -7.34
C CYS A 161 -0.77 9.53 -7.74
N GLY A 162 -0.86 8.22 -8.03
CA GLY A 162 0.29 7.41 -8.42
C GLY A 162 1.29 7.13 -7.29
N ALA A 163 0.89 7.31 -6.02
CA ALA A 163 1.77 7.03 -4.90
C ALA A 163 1.96 5.52 -4.72
N THR A 164 3.21 5.08 -4.57
CA THR A 164 3.55 3.65 -4.42
C THR A 164 3.24 3.10 -3.03
N SER A 165 2.94 3.97 -2.07
CA SER A 165 2.61 3.64 -0.69
C SER A 165 1.65 4.69 -0.11
N LEU A 166 0.98 4.36 1.01
CA LEU A 166 0.09 5.27 1.73
C LEU A 166 0.83 6.44 2.40
N ILE A 167 2.06 6.18 2.81
CA ILE A 167 2.95 7.09 3.55
C ILE A 167 4.38 6.98 3.02
N ALA A 168 5.19 7.99 3.32
CA ALA A 168 6.63 7.95 3.15
C ALA A 168 7.28 7.13 4.29
N PRO A 169 8.55 6.70 4.15
CA PRO A 169 9.26 5.91 5.17
C PRO A 169 9.37 6.56 6.56
N ASN A 170 9.17 7.87 6.65
CA ASN A 170 9.16 8.64 7.91
C ASN A 170 7.76 8.80 8.52
N GLY A 171 6.75 8.07 8.01
CA GLY A 171 5.37 8.14 8.48
C GLY A 171 4.55 9.32 7.93
N GLN A 172 5.15 10.22 7.16
CA GLN A 172 4.44 11.36 6.59
C GLN A 172 3.51 10.92 5.44
N PRO A 173 2.39 11.62 5.20
CA PRO A 173 1.52 11.36 4.05
C PRO A 173 2.29 11.30 2.72
N ALA A 174 2.09 10.23 1.94
CA ALA A 174 2.61 10.18 0.57
C ALA A 174 1.73 10.96 -0.42
N CYS A 175 0.45 11.16 -0.07
CA CYS A 175 -0.54 11.82 -0.91
C CYS A 175 -1.59 12.57 -0.08
N GLY A 176 -2.12 13.66 -0.64
CA GLY A 176 -3.04 14.59 0.03
C GLY A 176 -4.53 14.39 -0.27
N CYS A 177 -4.95 13.26 -0.85
CA CYS A 177 -6.35 13.01 -1.16
C CYS A 177 -7.15 12.50 0.04
N ALA A 178 -8.48 12.63 -0.03
CA ALA A 178 -9.40 12.15 1.01
C ALA A 178 -9.30 10.64 1.25
N HIS A 179 -9.07 9.82 0.22
CA HIS A 179 -8.92 8.36 0.37
C HIS A 179 -7.67 7.99 1.15
N SER A 180 -6.56 8.65 0.86
CA SER A 180 -5.30 8.45 1.57
C SER A 180 -5.44 8.90 3.03
N ALA A 181 -6.13 10.02 3.27
CA ALA A 181 -6.47 10.46 4.63
C ALA A 181 -7.37 9.46 5.37
N ALA A 182 -8.40 8.91 4.71
CA ALA A 182 -9.27 7.91 5.31
C ALA A 182 -8.51 6.65 5.71
N MET A 183 -7.64 6.13 4.83
CA MET A 183 -6.83 4.96 5.13
C MET A 183 -5.81 5.22 6.25
N ARG A 184 -5.12 6.37 6.24
CA ARG A 184 -4.18 6.75 7.32
C ARG A 184 -4.89 6.93 8.64
N GLY A 185 -5.97 7.70 8.64
CA GLY A 185 -6.79 7.98 9.81
C GLY A 185 -7.37 6.71 10.43
N LEU A 186 -7.87 5.79 9.60
CA LEU A 186 -8.34 4.48 10.05
C LEU A 186 -7.19 3.64 10.62
N ALA A 187 -6.03 3.58 9.96
CA ALA A 187 -4.87 2.84 10.46
C ALA A 187 -4.44 3.33 11.85
N MET A 188 -4.34 4.65 12.03
CA MET A 188 -4.04 5.26 13.34
C MET A 188 -5.11 4.94 14.38
N TYR A 189 -6.39 5.02 14.01
CA TYR A 189 -7.50 4.71 14.90
C TYR A 189 -7.45 3.26 15.39
N LEU A 190 -7.22 2.30 14.48
CA LEU A 190 -7.18 0.88 14.84
C LEU A 190 -5.96 0.53 15.69
N LEU A 191 -4.80 1.15 15.43
CA LEU A 191 -3.61 0.96 16.25
C LEU A 191 -3.75 1.54 17.67
N GLU A 192 -4.48 2.62 17.85
CA GLU A 192 -4.67 3.22 19.18
C GLU A 192 -5.82 2.57 19.97
N ASN A 193 -6.90 2.20 19.30
CA ASN A 193 -8.13 1.76 19.99
C ASN A 193 -8.35 0.24 19.94
N HIS A 194 -7.78 -0.45 18.95
CA HIS A 194 -8.11 -1.85 18.64
C HIS A 194 -6.88 -2.77 18.54
N ARG A 195 -5.72 -2.34 19.06
CA ARG A 195 -4.47 -3.11 18.95
C ARG A 195 -4.49 -4.45 19.68
N SER A 196 -5.27 -4.57 20.75
CA SER A 196 -5.47 -5.84 21.45
C SER A 196 -6.31 -6.85 20.67
N GLU A 197 -7.05 -6.39 19.66
CA GLU A 197 -8.00 -7.19 18.88
C GLU A 197 -7.51 -7.44 17.45
N LEU A 198 -6.69 -6.53 16.90
CA LEU A 198 -6.24 -6.56 15.51
C LEU A 198 -4.71 -6.56 15.37
N THR A 199 -4.18 -7.53 14.62
CA THR A 199 -2.78 -7.55 14.18
C THR A 199 -2.53 -6.54 13.05
N ASN A 200 -1.26 -6.32 12.68
CA ASN A 200 -0.92 -5.45 11.55
C ASN A 200 -1.55 -5.93 10.24
N GLU A 201 -1.56 -7.25 10.04
CA GLU A 201 -2.10 -7.90 8.85
C GLU A 201 -3.62 -7.72 8.80
N GLN A 202 -4.31 -7.86 9.92
CA GLN A 202 -5.76 -7.62 10.00
C GLN A 202 -6.10 -6.14 9.79
N ILE A 203 -5.29 -5.21 10.29
CA ILE A 203 -5.47 -3.78 10.00
C ILE A 203 -5.27 -3.51 8.51
N LEU A 204 -4.22 -4.05 7.91
CA LEU A 204 -3.96 -3.93 6.47
C LEU A 204 -5.12 -4.51 5.63
N GLU A 205 -5.70 -5.63 6.05
CA GLU A 205 -6.90 -6.20 5.45
C GLU A 205 -8.07 -5.20 5.53
N GLN A 206 -8.32 -4.59 6.71
CA GLN A 206 -9.36 -3.56 6.84
C GLN A 206 -9.14 -2.37 5.90
N LEU A 207 -7.90 -1.89 5.75
CA LEU A 207 -7.58 -0.82 4.80
C LEU A 207 -7.85 -1.25 3.35
N THR A 208 -7.54 -2.51 3.02
CA THR A 208 -7.77 -3.08 1.69
C THR A 208 -9.27 -3.17 1.37
N LEU A 209 -10.11 -3.55 2.34
CA LEU A 209 -11.57 -3.54 2.17
C LEU A 209 -12.09 -2.13 1.84
N TRP A 210 -11.59 -1.09 2.51
CA TRP A 210 -11.94 0.29 2.18
C TRP A 210 -11.40 0.74 0.83
N LYS A 211 -10.17 0.33 0.47
CA LYS A 211 -9.61 0.58 -0.86
C LYS A 211 -10.51 -0.01 -1.95
N THR A 212 -11.04 -1.23 -1.75
CA THR A 212 -12.06 -1.84 -2.64
C THR A 212 -13.30 -0.98 -2.78
N MET A 213 -13.79 -0.37 -1.69
CA MET A 213 -14.95 0.51 -1.76
C MET A 213 -14.66 1.86 -2.44
N PHE A 214 -13.43 2.36 -2.32
CA PHE A 214 -13.03 3.65 -2.89
C PHE A 214 -12.67 3.58 -4.37
N PHE A 215 -12.10 2.44 -4.80
CA PHE A 215 -11.61 2.19 -6.17
C PHE A 215 -12.14 0.86 -6.71
N PRO A 216 -13.47 0.67 -6.79
CA PRO A 216 -14.05 -0.65 -7.03
C PRO A 216 -13.71 -1.21 -8.41
N LYS A 217 -13.60 -0.38 -9.45
CA LYS A 217 -13.22 -0.84 -10.78
C LYS A 217 -11.80 -1.37 -10.83
N GLN A 218 -10.82 -0.59 -10.37
CA GLN A 218 -9.41 -0.96 -10.44
C GLN A 218 -9.14 -2.19 -9.57
N MET A 219 -9.76 -2.25 -8.39
CA MET A 219 -9.64 -3.41 -7.50
C MET A 219 -10.29 -4.67 -8.10
N TYR A 220 -11.43 -4.52 -8.79
CA TYR A 220 -12.06 -5.65 -9.49
C TYR A 220 -11.24 -6.10 -10.72
N GLU A 221 -10.74 -5.16 -11.52
CA GLU A 221 -9.85 -5.44 -12.64
C GLU A 221 -8.62 -6.24 -12.19
N GLU A 222 -7.97 -5.84 -11.11
CA GLU A 222 -6.83 -6.57 -10.53
C GLU A 222 -7.25 -7.95 -10.04
N ALA A 223 -8.37 -8.07 -9.33
CA ALA A 223 -8.87 -9.36 -8.83
C ALA A 223 -9.14 -10.34 -9.98
N VAL A 224 -9.77 -9.88 -11.05
CA VAL A 224 -10.03 -10.75 -12.20
C VAL A 224 -8.76 -11.04 -12.98
N GLN A 225 -7.83 -10.10 -13.12
CA GLN A 225 -6.52 -10.36 -13.72
C GLN A 225 -5.73 -11.41 -12.93
N LEU A 226 -5.76 -11.37 -11.60
CA LEU A 226 -5.13 -12.37 -10.74
C LEU A 226 -5.79 -13.74 -10.90
N GLN A 227 -7.12 -13.79 -10.98
CA GLN A 227 -7.88 -15.02 -11.25
C GLN A 227 -7.52 -15.59 -12.64
N ALA A 228 -7.47 -14.71 -13.65
CA ALA A 228 -7.13 -15.04 -15.04
C ALA A 228 -5.67 -15.43 -15.23
N ALA A 229 -4.73 -14.83 -14.49
CA ALA A 229 -3.32 -15.24 -14.51
C ALA A 229 -3.13 -16.70 -14.03
N GLY A 230 -4.15 -17.28 -13.37
CA GLY A 230 -4.25 -18.70 -13.06
C GLY A 230 -5.12 -19.53 -14.03
N SER A 231 -5.89 -18.94 -14.94
CA SER A 231 -6.93 -19.64 -15.73
C SER A 231 -7.20 -19.16 -17.16
N GLY A 232 -6.48 -18.15 -17.68
CA GLY A 232 -6.50 -17.70 -19.09
C GLY A 232 -7.75 -16.92 -19.53
N LEU A 233 -8.53 -16.36 -18.58
CA LEU A 233 -9.80 -15.68 -18.89
C LEU A 233 -9.61 -14.19 -19.19
N THR A 234 -10.40 -13.63 -20.11
CA THR A 234 -10.45 -12.17 -20.38
C THR A 234 -11.85 -11.65 -19.99
N PRO A 235 -11.99 -10.64 -19.12
CA PRO A 235 -13.31 -10.23 -18.64
C PRO A 235 -13.81 -8.99 -19.39
N SER A 236 -14.92 -9.15 -20.12
CA SER A 236 -15.67 -8.04 -20.75
C SER A 236 -16.76 -7.46 -19.83
N VAL A 237 -16.51 -7.39 -18.52
CA VAL A 237 -17.49 -6.93 -17.49
C VAL A 237 -17.13 -5.55 -16.89
N ILE A 238 -16.00 -4.98 -17.30
CA ILE A 238 -15.36 -3.81 -16.66
C ILE A 238 -16.12 -2.49 -16.91
N ASP A 239 -16.87 -2.38 -18.02
CA ASP A 239 -17.47 -1.10 -18.45
C ASP A 239 -18.64 -0.62 -17.57
N GLN A 240 -19.16 -1.45 -16.67
CA GLN A 240 -20.30 -1.11 -15.80
C GLN A 240 -19.89 -0.80 -14.35
N VAL A 241 -18.60 -0.91 -14.02
CA VAL A 241 -18.10 -0.71 -12.67
C VAL A 241 -17.69 0.76 -12.47
N PRO A 242 -18.14 1.45 -11.40
CA PRO A 242 -17.74 2.83 -11.15
C PRO A 242 -16.23 2.95 -10.92
N ASP A 243 -15.60 3.98 -11.49
CA ASP A 243 -14.15 4.17 -11.39
C ASP A 243 -13.68 4.52 -9.96
N MET A 244 -14.34 5.47 -9.29
CA MET A 244 -13.94 5.98 -7.97
C MET A 244 -15.14 6.57 -7.22
N VAL A 245 -15.14 6.44 -5.89
CA VAL A 245 -16.17 7.01 -5.02
C VAL A 245 -15.62 8.21 -4.24
N GLY A 246 -16.39 9.30 -4.14
CA GLY A 246 -16.13 10.38 -3.16
C GLY A 246 -15.34 11.61 -3.62
N GLY A 247 -14.96 11.70 -4.91
CA GLY A 247 -14.23 12.86 -5.45
C GLY A 247 -12.76 12.95 -4.98
N CYS A 248 -11.96 13.75 -5.69
CA CYS A 248 -10.56 14.04 -5.33
C CYS A 248 -10.48 15.32 -4.49
#